data_AF-A0A2G8Y988-F1
#
_entry.id   AF-A0A2G8Y988-F1
#
_cell.length_a   1.000
_cell.length_b   1.000
_cell.length_c   1.000
_cell.angle_alpha   90.00
_cell.angle_beta   90.00
_cell.angle_gamma   90.00
#
_symmetry.space_group_name_H-M   'P 1'
#
loop_
_entity.id
_entity.type
_entity.pdbx_description
1 polymer ?
#
loop_
_entity_poly.entity_id
_entity_poly.type
_entity_poly.pdbx_seq_one_letter_code
_entity_poly.pdbx_strand_id
1 'polypeptide(L)'
;FAWTFALYLEAVAVLPQLFMFQKQGKVEPFTTHFLAAQALSQVFSFIFWVSSYSELNSAQNTLKSYVGHWVIGMQVMQLIVMGDFIYHYIRCLTSGVPVQFMLSENV
;
A
#
# COMPACT_ATOMS: atom_id res chain seq x y z
N PHE A 1 -7.23 14.10 -15.12
CA PHE A 1 -8.23 13.01 -15.14
C PHE A 1 -7.61 11.63 -15.26
N ALA A 2 -6.75 11.35 -16.26
CA ALA A 2 -6.09 10.04 -16.37
C ALA A 2 -5.25 9.66 -15.14
N TRP A 3 -4.55 10.63 -14.54
CA TRP A 3 -3.73 10.42 -13.36
C TRP A 3 -4.54 10.05 -12.09
N THR A 4 -5.62 10.79 -11.81
CA THR A 4 -6.54 10.45 -10.69
C THR A 4 -7.26 9.12 -10.93
N PHE A 5 -7.60 8.81 -12.19
CA PHE A 5 -8.18 7.53 -12.57
C PHE A 5 -7.21 6.36 -12.33
N ALA A 6 -5.92 6.55 -12.62
CA ALA A 6 -4.88 5.55 -12.35
C ALA A 6 -4.77 5.23 -10.85
N LEU A 7 -4.81 6.24 -9.96
CA LEU A 7 -4.80 6.03 -8.51
C LEU A 7 -6.02 5.22 -8.01
N TYR A 8 -7.21 5.52 -8.52
CA TYR A 8 -8.41 4.74 -8.17
C TYR A 8 -8.33 3.30 -8.68
N LEU A 9 -7.80 3.10 -9.89
CA LEU A 9 -7.62 1.77 -10.48
C LEU A 9 -6.61 0.95 -9.67
N GLU A 10 -5.51 1.57 -9.22
CA GLU A 10 -4.52 0.93 -8.37
C GLU A 10 -5.13 0.42 -7.07
N ALA A 11 -5.95 1.22 -6.38
CA ALA A 11 -6.63 0.79 -5.15
C ALA A 11 -7.60 -0.39 -5.39
N VAL A 12 -8.34 -0.39 -6.51
CA VAL A 12 -9.29 -1.47 -6.85
C VAL A 12 -8.57 -2.76 -7.26
N ALA A 13 -7.42 -2.65 -7.94
CA ALA A 13 -6.63 -3.80 -8.39
C ALA A 13 -6.05 -4.63 -7.23
N VAL A 14 -5.82 -4.02 -6.06
CA VAL A 14 -5.31 -4.71 -4.86
C VAL A 14 -6.35 -5.64 -4.23
N LEU A 15 -7.65 -5.32 -4.30
CA LEU A 15 -8.73 -6.09 -3.69
C LEU A 15 -8.82 -7.56 -4.14
N PRO A 16 -8.86 -7.90 -5.46
CA PRO A 16 -8.91 -9.29 -5.90
C PRO A 16 -7.64 -10.06 -5.49
N GLN A 17 -6.51 -9.37 -5.42
CA GLN A 17 -5.24 -9.96 -5.00
C GLN A 17 -5.25 -10.31 -3.50
N LEU A 18 -5.85 -9.45 -2.67
CA LEU A 18 -6.09 -9.72 -1.25
C LEU A 18 -7.09 -10.87 -1.05
N PHE A 19 -8.16 -10.92 -1.85
CA PHE A 19 -9.18 -11.97 -1.77
C PHE A 19 -8.62 -13.35 -2.14
N MET A 20 -7.77 -13.42 -3.17
CA MET A 20 -7.07 -14.65 -3.52
C MET A 20 -6.15 -15.12 -2.39
N PHE A 21 -5.51 -14.18 -1.70
CA PHE A 21 -4.66 -14.42 -0.53
C PHE A 21 -5.44 -15.08 0.62
N GLN A 22 -6.64 -14.58 0.92
CA GLN A 22 -7.50 -15.13 1.98
C GLN A 22 -8.03 -16.53 1.65
N LYS A 23 -8.29 -16.83 0.37
CA LYS A 23 -8.86 -18.12 -0.05
C LYS A 23 -7.87 -19.28 -0.09
N GLN A 24 -6.57 -19.02 -0.25
CA GLN A 24 -5.59 -20.08 -0.52
C GLN A 24 -5.10 -20.81 0.75
N GLY A 25 -5.21 -20.24 1.95
CA GLY A 25 -4.85 -20.88 3.24
C GLY A 25 -3.35 -21.21 3.41
N LYS A 26 -2.60 -21.35 2.32
CA LYS A 26 -1.15 -21.39 2.19
C LYS A 26 -0.74 -20.33 1.19
N VAL A 27 0.11 -19.42 1.63
CA VAL A 27 0.53 -18.29 0.81
C VAL A 27 1.79 -18.68 0.02
N GLU A 28 1.76 -18.56 -1.30
CA GLU A 28 2.98 -18.75 -2.08
C GLU A 28 3.98 -17.60 -1.82
N PRO A 29 5.26 -17.91 -1.58
CA PRO A 29 6.26 -16.90 -1.23
C PRO A 29 6.38 -15.80 -2.30
N PHE A 30 6.22 -16.14 -3.58
CA PHE A 30 6.26 -15.19 -4.69
C PHE A 30 5.21 -14.07 -4.56
N THR A 31 3.96 -14.43 -4.24
CA THR A 31 2.86 -13.47 -4.06
C THR A 31 3.13 -12.53 -2.89
N THR A 32 3.73 -13.04 -1.80
CA THR A 32 4.06 -12.20 -0.65
C THR A 32 5.17 -11.20 -0.96
N HIS A 33 6.23 -11.62 -1.66
CA HIS A 33 7.28 -10.70 -2.10
C HIS A 33 6.74 -9.63 -3.05
N PHE A 34 5.81 -10.00 -3.94
CA PHE A 34 5.13 -9.04 -4.81
C PHE A 34 4.35 -8.00 -4.00
N LEU A 35 3.55 -8.43 -3.02
CA LEU A 35 2.79 -7.51 -2.16
C LEU A 35 3.71 -6.62 -1.32
N ALA A 36 4.84 -7.15 -0.83
CA ALA A 36 5.84 -6.34 -0.13
C ALA A 36 6.47 -5.27 -1.03
N ALA A 37 6.79 -5.61 -2.28
CA ALA A 37 7.30 -4.65 -3.27
C ALA A 37 6.25 -3.59 -3.65
N GLN A 38 5.00 -4.01 -3.83
CA GLN A 38 3.87 -3.12 -4.07
C GLN A 38 3.66 -2.17 -2.88
N ALA A 39 3.86 -2.66 -1.66
CA ALA A 39 3.77 -1.84 -0.47
C ALA A 39 4.87 -0.78 -0.38
N LEU A 40 6.09 -1.17 -0.70
CA LEU A 40 7.24 -0.27 -0.77
C LEU A 40 7.04 0.84 -1.83
N SER A 41 6.49 0.51 -2.99
CA SER A 41 6.14 1.49 -4.04
C SER A 41 5.19 2.57 -3.53
N GLN A 42 4.19 2.19 -2.73
CA GLN A 42 3.22 3.12 -2.17
C GLN A 42 3.82 4.01 -1.07
N VAL A 43 4.77 3.50 -0.28
CA VAL A 43 5.54 4.32 0.69
C VAL A 43 6.34 5.39 -0.05
N PHE A 44 7.04 5.04 -1.14
CA PHE A 44 7.76 6.02 -1.94
C PHE A 44 6.84 7.05 -2.59
N SER A 45 5.69 6.62 -3.08
CA SER A 45 4.67 7.52 -3.62
C SER A 45 4.14 8.48 -2.55
N PHE A 46 3.90 8.00 -1.33
CA PHE A 46 3.51 8.85 -0.20
C PHE A 46 4.58 9.89 0.13
N ILE A 47 5.85 9.49 0.23
CA ILE A 47 6.98 10.41 0.50
C ILE A 47 7.07 11.48 -0.61
N PHE A 48 6.93 11.08 -1.87
CA PHE A 48 6.92 11.99 -3.00
C PHE A 48 5.78 13.02 -2.90
N TRP A 49 4.57 12.59 -2.57
CA TRP A 49 3.41 13.48 -2.42
C TRP A 49 3.51 14.40 -1.21
N VAL A 50 4.08 13.94 -0.09
CA VAL A 50 4.37 14.79 1.08
C VAL A 50 5.41 15.86 0.75
N SER A 51 6.48 15.49 0.05
CA SER A 51 7.50 16.44 -0.42
C SER A 51 6.92 17.46 -1.39
N SER A 52 6.14 16.99 -2.38
CA SER A 52 5.45 17.87 -3.34
C SER A 52 4.48 18.81 -2.64
N TYR A 53 3.72 18.36 -1.64
CA TYR A 53 2.80 19.20 -0.88
C TYR A 53 3.54 20.32 -0.12
N SER A 54 4.69 20.01 0.48
CA SER A 54 5.53 21.00 1.16
C SER A 54 6.05 22.08 0.20
N GLU A 55 6.32 21.74 -1.06
CA GLU A 55 6.88 22.65 -2.06
C GLU A 55 5.80 23.46 -2.80
N LEU A 56 4.63 22.85 -3.09
CA LEU A 56 3.49 23.47 -3.78
C LEU A 56 2.71 24.47 -2.93
N ASN A 57 2.82 24.45 -1.60
CA ASN A 57 2.14 25.41 -0.72
C ASN A 57 2.69 26.85 -0.87
N SER A 58 3.81 27.03 -1.59
CA SER A 58 4.40 28.34 -1.89
C SER A 58 3.84 29.03 -3.15
N ALA A 59 3.08 28.33 -4.01
CA ALA A 59 2.66 28.85 -5.32
C ALA A 59 1.15 28.72 -5.56
N GLN A 60 0.41 29.71 -5.06
CA GLN A 60 -0.83 30.28 -5.61
C GLN A 60 -1.60 29.43 -6.63
N ASN A 61 -2.33 28.39 -6.19
CA ASN A 61 -3.43 27.74 -6.93
C ASN A 61 -4.27 26.85 -5.99
N THR A 62 -5.32 27.42 -5.39
CA THR A 62 -6.21 26.78 -4.40
C THR A 62 -6.92 25.51 -4.91
N LEU A 63 -7.22 25.42 -6.21
CA LEU A 63 -7.88 24.24 -6.80
C LEU A 63 -6.98 22.99 -6.84
N LYS A 64 -5.67 23.15 -7.06
CA LYS A 64 -4.72 22.00 -7.02
C LYS A 64 -4.45 21.53 -5.59
N SER A 65 -4.50 22.44 -4.62
CA SER A 65 -4.28 22.12 -3.20
C SER A 65 -5.36 21.19 -2.64
N TYR A 66 -6.63 21.39 -3.01
CA TYR A 66 -7.73 20.53 -2.54
C TYR A 66 -7.55 19.08 -3.00
N VAL A 67 -7.21 18.85 -4.27
CA VAL A 67 -6.97 17.49 -4.81
C VAL A 67 -5.77 16.84 -4.12
N GLY A 68 -4.71 17.60 -3.83
CA GLY A 68 -3.52 17.10 -3.12
C GLY A 68 -3.85 16.56 -1.72
N HIS A 69 -4.67 17.28 -0.96
CA HIS A 69 -5.12 16.83 0.36
C HIS A 69 -5.90 15.51 0.33
N TRP A 70 -6.81 15.36 -0.65
CA TRP A 70 -7.57 14.13 -0.83
C TRP A 70 -6.69 12.93 -1.22
N VAL A 71 -5.71 13.14 -2.09
CA VAL A 71 -4.76 12.09 -2.49
C VAL A 71 -3.92 11.64 -1.30
N ILE A 72 -3.35 12.57 -0.54
CA ILE A 72 -2.56 12.25 0.65
C ILE A 72 -3.40 11.48 1.67
N GLY A 73 -4.65 11.92 1.91
CA GLY A 73 -5.57 11.21 2.80
C GLY A 73 -5.86 9.77 2.36
N MET A 74 -6.12 9.55 1.07
CA MET A 74 -6.31 8.21 0.50
C MET A 74 -5.05 7.36 0.62
N GLN A 75 -3.88 7.91 0.32
CA GLN A 75 -2.59 7.22 0.38
C GLN A 75 -2.24 6.80 1.82
N VAL A 76 -2.56 7.64 2.82
CA VAL A 76 -2.39 7.32 4.25
C VAL A 76 -3.31 6.17 4.65
N MET A 77 -4.59 6.22 4.27
CA MET A 77 -5.54 5.15 4.58
C MET A 77 -5.09 3.82 3.97
N GLN A 78 -4.58 3.85 2.73
CA GLN A 78 -4.03 2.67 2.06
C GLN A 78 -2.76 2.14 2.74
N LEU A 79 -1.87 3.03 3.21
CA LEU A 79 -0.69 2.65 4.01
C LEU A 79 -1.07 2.00 5.34
N ILE A 80 -2.12 2.46 6.01
CA ILE A 80 -2.59 1.85 7.27
C ILE A 80 -3.08 0.41 7.01
N VAL A 81 -3.96 0.23 6.02
CA VAL A 81 -4.51 -1.10 5.66
C VAL A 81 -3.40 -2.07 5.27
N MET A 82 -2.39 -1.61 4.53
CA MET A 82 -1.27 -2.44 4.12
C MET A 82 -0.18 -2.57 5.18
N GLY A 83 -0.17 -1.69 6.18
CA GLY A 83 0.74 -1.71 7.33
C GLY A 83 0.56 -2.96 8.17
N ASP A 84 -0.68 -3.39 8.41
CA ASP A 84 -0.98 -4.64 9.11
C ASP A 84 -0.39 -5.87 8.38
N PHE A 85 -0.45 -5.85 7.05
CA PHE A 85 0.14 -6.88 6.20
C PHE A 85 1.68 -6.86 6.25
N ILE A 86 2.30 -5.68 6.11
CA ILE A 86 3.76 -5.52 6.19
C ILE A 86 4.28 -5.96 7.57
N TYR A 87 3.59 -5.61 8.65
CA TYR A 87 3.98 -5.98 10.00
C TYR A 87 4.03 -7.50 10.17
N HIS A 88 2.98 -8.21 9.73
CA HIS A 88 2.95 -9.67 9.74
C HIS A 88 4.03 -10.28 8.82
N TYR A 89 4.27 -9.65 7.66
CA TYR A 89 5.31 -10.07 6.73
C TYR A 89 6.72 -10.02 7.33
N ILE A 90 7.09 -8.89 7.92
CA ILE A 90 8.41 -8.70 8.55
C ILE A 90 8.56 -9.65 9.74
N ARG A 91 7.52 -9.83 10.56
CA ARG A 91 7.53 -10.77 11.69
C ARG A 91 7.80 -12.20 11.24
N CYS A 92 7.21 -12.65 10.13
CA CYS A 92 7.47 -13.97 9.56
C CYS A 92 8.90 -14.09 9.04
N LEU A 93 9.43 -13.03 8.41
CA LEU A 93 10.79 -12.99 7.87
C LEU A 93 11.85 -13.07 8.99
N THR A 94 11.69 -12.27 10.05
CA THR A 94 12.64 -12.24 11.19
C THR A 94 12.57 -13.52 12.03
N SER A 95 11.40 -14.15 12.12
CA SER A 95 11.23 -15.42 12.85
C SER A 95 11.74 -16.64 12.06
N GLY A 96 12.14 -16.47 10.80
CA GLY A 96 12.61 -17.57 9.94
C GLY A 96 11.52 -18.60 9.62
N VAL A 97 10.25 -18.26 9.86
CA VAL A 97 9.11 -19.15 9.59
C VAL A 97 8.76 -19.02 8.11
N PRO A 98 8.51 -20.14 7.39
CA PRO A 98 8.06 -20.06 6.02
C PRO A 98 6.80 -19.19 5.92
N VAL A 99 6.91 -18.12 5.13
CA VAL A 99 5.87 -17.09 4.88
C VAL A 99 4.52 -17.68 4.42
N GLN A 100 4.54 -18.95 4.02
CA GLN A 100 3.40 -19.80 3.71
C GLN A 100 2.39 -19.94 4.85
N PHE A 101 2.82 -19.77 6.11
CA PHE A 101 1.98 -19.89 7.31
C PHE A 101 1.49 -18.55 7.88
N MET A 102 1.64 -17.43 7.16
CA MET A 102 1.19 -16.09 7.62
C MET A 102 -0.27 -16.03 8.09
N LEU A 103 -1.13 -16.95 7.63
CA LEU A 103 -2.56 -17.03 7.97
C LEU A 103 -2.93 -18.21 8.87
N SER A 104 -2.00 -19.11 9.21
CA SER A 104 -2.29 -20.16 10.20
C SER A 104 -2.10 -19.59 11.59
N GLU A 105 -3.17 -19.61 12.37
CA GLU A 105 -3.38 -19.07 13.73
C GLU A 105 -2.45 -19.66 14.82
N ASN A 106 -1.17 -19.93 14.52
CA ASN A 106 -0.20 -20.57 15.40
C ASN A 106 1.21 -19.90 15.35
N VAL A 107 1.26 -18.57 15.44
CA VAL A 107 2.46 -17.80 15.89
C VAL A 107 2.05 -16.58 16.71
#